data_AF-A0A659UCI0-F1
#
_entry.id   AF-A0A659UCI0-F1
#
_cell.length_a   1.000
_cell.length_b   1.000
_cell.length_c   1.000
_cell.angle_alpha   90.00
_cell.angle_beta   90.00
_cell.angle_gamma   90.00
#
_symmetry.space_group_name_H-M   'P 1'
#
loop_
_entity.id
_entity.type
_entity.pdbx_description
1 polymer ?
#
loop_
_entity_poly.entity_id
_entity_poly.type
_entity_poly.pdbx_seq_one_letter_code
_entity_poly.pdbx_strand_id
1 'polypeptide(L)' 'MKKYTAISILAIGACVSAGGATYAQDKKREEVRIATEGGFVPWNYTKPDGTLAGFEIDLAKDLCARMK' A
#
# COMPACT_ATOMS: atom_id res chain seq x y z
N MET A 1 43.12 -34.87 -0.52
CA MET A 1 41.65 -34.95 -0.40
C MET A 1 41.01 -33.96 0.59
N LYS A 2 41.76 -33.24 1.44
CA LYS A 2 41.20 -32.25 2.39
C LYS A 2 41.05 -30.81 1.85
N LYS A 3 41.58 -30.52 0.66
CA LYS A 3 41.62 -29.14 0.09
C LYS A 3 40.39 -28.79 -0.76
N TYR A 4 39.65 -29.80 -1.22
CA TYR A 4 38.48 -29.62 -2.09
C TYR A 4 37.17 -29.50 -1.29
N THR A 5 37.14 -29.99 -0.04
CA THR A 5 35.97 -29.91 0.85
C THR A 5 35.63 -28.47 1.25
N ALA A 6 36.63 -27.59 1.35
CA ALA A 6 36.42 -26.17 1.70
C ALA A 6 35.78 -25.36 0.55
N ILE A 7 35.95 -25.79 -0.70
CA ILE A 7 35.42 -25.09 -1.88
C ILE A 7 33.92 -25.42 -2.06
N SER A 8 33.46 -26.60 -1.63
CA SER A 8 32.07 -27.03 -1.74
C SER A 8 31.12 -26.37 -0.74
N ILE A 9 31.62 -25.82 0.37
CA ILE A 9 30.79 -25.17 1.40
C ILE A 9 30.41 -23.73 1.00
N LEU A 10 31.17 -23.09 0.12
CA LEU A 10 30.90 -21.70 -0.30
C LEU A 10 29.73 -21.59 -1.30
N ALA A 11 29.36 -22.67 -1.99
CA ALA A 11 28.32 -22.66 -3.02
C ALA A 11 26.88 -22.81 -2.48
N ILE A 12 26.70 -23.23 -1.21
CA ILE A 12 25.37 -23.44 -0.62
C ILE A 12 24.86 -22.18 0.12
N GLY A 13 25.76 -21.26 0.50
CA GLY A 13 25.39 -20.02 1.19
C GLY A 13 24.76 -18.93 0.30
N ALA A 14 24.82 -19.08 -1.02
CA ALA A 14 24.41 -18.04 -1.97
C ALA A 14 22.92 -18.06 -2.34
N CYS A 15 22.16 -19.09 -1.94
CA CYS A 15 20.77 -19.28 -2.42
C CYS A 15 19.69 -18.75 -1.45
N VAL A 16 20.03 -18.27 -0.26
CA VAL A 16 19.05 -17.83 0.77
C VAL A 16 18.72 -16.33 0.70
N SER A 17 19.34 -15.56 -0.20
CA SER A 17 19.08 -14.12 -0.32
C SER A 17 17.93 -13.74 -1.27
N ALA A 18 17.24 -14.70 -1.90
CA ALA A 18 16.12 -14.41 -2.81
C ALA A 18 14.78 -14.18 -2.09
N GLY A 19 14.69 -14.48 -0.79
CA GLY A 19 13.56 -14.12 0.06
C GLY A 19 13.72 -12.73 0.66
N GLY A 20 14.08 -11.74 -0.15
CA GLY A 20 14.10 -10.34 0.30
C GLY A 20 12.70 -9.97 0.76
N ALA A 21 12.56 -9.58 2.02
CA ALA A 21 11.32 -9.01 2.53
C ALA A 21 10.84 -7.93 1.56
N THR A 22 9.71 -8.18 0.90
CA THR A 22 9.04 -7.16 0.11
C THR A 22 8.45 -6.18 1.12
N TYR A 23 9.26 -5.25 1.61
CA TYR A 23 8.72 -4.06 2.25
C TYR A 23 7.84 -3.40 1.20
N ALA A 24 6.59 -3.11 1.59
CA ALA A 24 5.79 -2.16 0.83
C ALA A 24 6.71 -0.98 0.59
N GLN A 25 7.01 -0.70 -0.69
CA GLN A 25 7.80 0.47 -1.03
C GLN A 25 7.07 1.62 -0.35
N ASP A 26 7.70 2.26 0.64
CA ASP A 26 7.27 3.54 1.20
C ASP A 26 7.41 4.59 0.10
N LYS A 27 6.68 4.39 -1.00
CA LYS A 27 6.26 5.47 -1.86
C LYS A 27 5.36 6.27 -0.96
N LYS A 28 5.95 7.28 -0.32
CA LYS A 28 5.27 8.36 0.37
C LYS A 28 4.21 8.88 -0.62
N ARG A 29 3.01 8.30 -0.57
CA ARG A 29 1.89 8.69 -1.41
C ARG A 29 1.40 9.98 -0.79
N GLU A 30 1.85 11.10 -1.35
CA GLU A 30 1.49 12.43 -0.86
C GLU A 30 -0.02 12.69 -1.00
N GLU A 31 -0.68 11.95 -1.91
CA GLU A 31 -2.10 12.09 -2.19
C GLU A 31 -2.78 10.73 -2.41
N VAL A 32 -3.96 10.56 -1.78
CA VAL A 32 -4.90 9.46 -2.04
C VAL A 32 -6.14 10.04 -2.69
N ARG A 33 -6.41 9.65 -3.93
CA ARG A 33 -7.58 10.10 -4.69
C ARG A 33 -8.65 9.01 -4.73
N ILE A 34 -9.82 9.31 -4.18
CA ILE A 34 -10.95 8.37 -4.05
C ILE A 34 -12.07 8.84 -4.98
N ALA A 35 -12.56 7.95 -5.84
CA ALA A 35 -13.73 8.20 -6.69
C ALA A 35 -14.98 7.61 -6.03
N THR A 36 -16.11 8.28 -6.21
CA THR A 36 -17.44 7.81 -5.78
C THR A 36 -18.45 8.10 -6.88
N GLU A 37 -19.59 7.42 -6.86
CA GLU A 37 -20.67 7.58 -7.86
C GLU A 37 -21.31 8.98 -7.78
N GLY A 38 -21.58 9.46 -6.57
CA GLY A 38 -22.19 10.78 -6.33
C GLY A 38 -23.71 10.81 -6.49
N GLY A 39 -24.39 9.65 -6.50
CA GLY A 39 -25.84 9.51 -6.71
C GLY A 39 -26.61 8.70 -5.66
N PHE A 40 -25.95 8.23 -4.60
CA PHE A 40 -26.53 7.26 -3.66
C PHE A 40 -26.66 7.82 -2.24
N VAL A 41 -27.75 8.54 -1.97
CA VAL A 41 -28.07 9.09 -0.63
C VAL A 41 -28.42 7.96 0.36
N PRO A 42 -27.95 8.00 1.63
CA PRO A 42 -27.11 9.02 2.26
C PRO A 42 -25.60 8.72 2.22
N TRP A 43 -25.16 7.79 1.38
CA TRP A 43 -23.80 7.24 1.36
C TRP A 43 -22.82 8.13 0.60
N ASN A 44 -23.15 8.49 -0.64
CA ASN A 44 -22.38 9.41 -1.48
C ASN A 44 -23.30 10.21 -2.41
N TYR A 45 -23.18 11.53 -2.44
CA TYR A 45 -24.00 12.37 -3.32
C TYR A 45 -23.34 13.71 -3.62
N THR A 46 -23.70 14.29 -4.76
CA THR A 46 -23.27 15.65 -5.16
C THR A 46 -24.30 16.68 -4.69
N LYS A 47 -23.84 17.74 -4.03
CA LYS A 47 -24.65 18.89 -3.60
C LYS A 47 -24.89 19.86 -4.76
N PRO A 48 -25.85 20.81 -4.64
CA PRO A 48 -26.08 21.83 -5.65
C PRO A 48 -24.88 22.73 -5.97
N ASP A 49 -23.93 22.87 -5.03
CA ASP A 49 -22.68 23.63 -5.23
C ASP A 49 -21.56 22.81 -5.88
N GLY A 50 -21.83 21.55 -6.27
CA GLY A 50 -20.86 20.64 -6.86
C GLY A 50 -19.97 19.90 -5.87
N THR A 51 -20.11 20.14 -4.56
CA THR A 51 -19.34 19.41 -3.54
C THR A 51 -19.94 18.04 -3.23
N LEU A 52 -19.10 17.09 -2.81
CA LEU A 52 -19.53 15.76 -2.40
C LEU A 52 -19.92 15.72 -0.90
N ALA A 53 -20.93 14.93 -0.56
CA ALA A 53 -21.35 14.62 0.80
C ALA A 53 -21.85 13.18 0.95
N GLY A 54 -22.10 12.79 2.18
CA GLY A 54 -22.56 11.45 2.56
C GLY A 54 -21.57 10.71 3.45
N PHE A 55 -22.03 9.61 4.03
CA PHE A 55 -21.25 8.81 4.98
C PHE A 55 -19.88 8.40 4.44
N GLU A 56 -19.78 8.00 3.17
CA GLU A 56 -18.52 7.55 2.57
C GLU A 56 -17.52 8.70 2.41
N ILE A 57 -18.00 9.93 2.17
CA ILE A 57 -17.17 11.13 2.09
C ILE A 57 -16.61 11.50 3.46
N ASP A 58 -17.43 11.37 4.51
CA ASP A 58 -17.01 11.65 5.88
C ASP A 58 -16.02 10.58 6.38
N LEU A 59 -16.28 9.31 6.08
CA LEU A 59 -15.37 8.20 6.35
C LEU A 59 -14.02 8.40 5.66
N ALA A 60 -14.01 8.74 4.38
CA ALA A 60 -12.77 8.98 3.62
C ALA A 60 -11.93 10.12 4.25
N LYS A 61 -12.57 11.21 4.68
CA LYS A 61 -11.88 12.32 5.37
C LYS A 61 -11.28 11.89 6.70
N ASP A 62 -12.01 11.10 7.51
CA ASP A 62 -11.53 10.58 8.78
C ASP A 62 -10.31 9.65 8.58
N LEU A 63 -10.37 8.75 7.59
CA LEU A 63 -9.25 7.87 7.25
C LEU A 63 -8.03 8.66 6.79
N CYS A 64 -8.19 9.62 5.88
CA CYS A 64 -7.09 10.47 5.43
C CYS A 64 -6.46 11.29 6.58
N ALA A 65 -7.23 11.67 7.60
CA ALA A 65 -6.70 12.34 8.78
C ALA A 65 -5.84 11.39 9.65
N ARG A 66 -6.21 10.11 9.74
CA ARG A 66 -5.47 9.07 10.49
C ARG A 66 -4.23 8.54 9.79
N MET A 67 -4.15 8.69 8.46
CA MET A 67 -3.04 8.23 7.63
C MET A 67 -1.87 9.23 7.56
N LYS A 68 -2.00 10.40 8.16
CA LYS A 68 -0.91 11.37 8.33
C LYS A 68 0.06 10.91 9.41
#